data_AF-K1SW71-F1
#
_entry.id   AF-K1SW71-F1
#
_cell.length_a   1.000
_cell.length_b   1.000
_cell.length_c   1.000
_cell.angle_alpha   90.00
_cell.angle_beta   90.00
_cell.angle_gamma   90.00
#
_symmetry.space_group_name_H-M   'P 1'
#
loop_
_entity.id
_entity.type
_entity.pdbx_description
1 polymer ?
#
loop_
_entity_poly.entity_id
_entity_poly.type
_entity_poly.pdbx_seq_one_letter_code
_entity_poly.pdbx_strand_id
1 'polypeptide(L)'
;GKVSLTVSSNTEFTNPFVMPSFQNRYGTGTGGVMSTSGAMSWGAPLSAANNYNYSPRDDYFQTGIVGTESISLSTGTEKNQTYASAAAVNSKGIVPNNKYNRYNFTVRNTTTFLDDKMTLDFGASYILQNDQNMTNQGTYNNPLVGAYLFPRSNDWSDISMYERYDAARKIYTQYWPVGDEGMVMQNPYWINYRNLRQNKKDRYMLNAGLSYKILDWLTVSGRVRLDNSNNDYTEKFYASTNTQL
;
A
#
# COMPACT_ATOMS: atom_id res chain seq x y z
N GLY A 1 -8.73 -33.94 -25.02
CA GLY A 1 -8.26 -32.98 -24.00
C GLY A 1 -9.41 -32.14 -23.53
N LYS A 2 -9.53 -31.88 -22.22
CA LYS A 2 -10.59 -31.03 -21.66
C LYS A 2 -10.04 -29.62 -21.44
N VAL A 3 -10.72 -28.63 -22.00
CA VAL A 3 -10.47 -27.22 -21.69
C VAL A 3 -11.19 -26.89 -20.40
N SER A 4 -10.50 -26.21 -19.48
CA SER A 4 -11.05 -25.69 -18.24
C SER A 4 -10.75 -24.20 -18.16
N LEU A 5 -11.80 -23.39 -18.06
CA LEU A 5 -11.73 -21.96 -17.82
C LEU A 5 -12.25 -21.70 -16.41
N THR A 6 -11.50 -20.92 -15.63
CA THR A 6 -11.89 -20.47 -14.30
C THR A 6 -11.78 -18.96 -14.26
N VAL A 7 -12.85 -18.32 -13.78
CA VAL A 7 -12.89 -16.89 -13.50
C VAL A 7 -13.20 -16.74 -12.02
N SER A 8 -12.50 -15.84 -11.33
CA SER A 8 -12.75 -15.53 -9.93
C SER A 8 -12.69 -14.03 -9.71
N SER A 9 -13.62 -13.53 -8.91
CA SER A 9 -13.66 -12.15 -8.46
C SER A 9 -13.94 -12.14 -6.97
N ASN A 10 -13.20 -11.32 -6.24
CA ASN A 10 -13.34 -11.15 -4.81
C ASN A 10 -13.20 -9.67 -4.47
N THR A 11 -14.07 -9.19 -3.58
CA THR A 11 -14.02 -7.83 -3.04
C THR A 11 -13.93 -7.92 -1.53
N GLU A 12 -12.91 -7.29 -0.96
CA GLU A 12 -12.69 -7.20 0.47
C GLU A 12 -12.81 -5.73 0.93
N PHE A 13 -13.44 -5.53 2.09
CA PHE A 13 -13.52 -4.25 2.77
C PHE A 13 -12.70 -4.30 4.06
N THR A 14 -11.84 -3.31 4.27
CA THR A 14 -10.94 -3.25 5.43
C THR A 14 -11.20 -1.99 6.24
N ASN A 15 -11.12 -2.12 7.57
CA ASN A 15 -11.25 -1.02 8.52
C ASN A 15 -10.22 -1.20 9.64
N PRO A 16 -9.85 -0.13 10.40
CA PRO A 16 -8.98 -0.25 11.56
C PRO A 16 -9.54 -1.27 12.57
N PHE A 17 -8.75 -2.30 12.88
CA PHE A 17 -9.16 -3.41 13.74
C PHE A 17 -9.17 -3.02 15.23
N VAL A 18 -8.01 -2.63 15.75
CA VAL A 18 -7.84 -2.18 17.15
C VAL A 18 -7.31 -0.75 17.14
N MET A 19 -7.94 0.10 17.94
CA MET A 19 -7.63 1.53 18.07
C MET A 19 -7.49 1.89 19.55
N PRO A 20 -6.56 2.80 19.91
CA PRO A 20 -6.53 3.37 21.25
C PRO A 20 -7.84 4.10 21.56
N SER A 21 -8.27 4.06 22.81
CA SER A 21 -9.31 4.96 23.31
C SER A 21 -8.67 6.28 23.68
N PHE A 22 -9.16 7.38 23.10
CA PHE A 22 -8.68 8.72 23.42
C PHE A 22 -9.47 9.34 24.57
N GLN A 23 -8.78 10.14 25.38
CA GLN A 23 -9.43 10.94 26.42
C GLN A 23 -10.19 12.12 25.78
N ASN A 24 -11.34 12.47 26.37
CA ASN A 24 -12.21 13.57 25.94
C ASN A 24 -12.59 14.49 27.12
N ARG A 25 -11.70 14.58 28.11
CA ARG A 25 -11.95 15.36 29.34
C ARG A 25 -11.16 16.66 29.36
N TYR A 26 -9.94 16.67 28.85
CA TYR A 26 -9.03 17.81 28.89
C TYR A 26 -8.64 18.23 27.49
N GLY A 27 -8.60 19.55 27.26
CA GLY A 27 -8.28 20.16 25.97
C GLY A 27 -6.78 20.36 25.76
N THR A 28 -6.45 21.03 24.66
CA THR A 28 -5.07 21.36 24.29
C THR A 28 -4.43 22.26 25.35
N GLY A 29 -3.23 21.90 25.78
CA GLY A 29 -2.50 22.63 26.82
C GLY A 29 -1.63 21.76 27.71
N THR A 30 -1.06 22.36 28.74
CA THR A 30 -0.15 21.71 29.69
C THR A 30 -0.30 22.31 31.08
N GLY A 31 -0.13 21.48 32.12
CA GLY A 31 -0.25 21.92 33.50
C GLY A 31 -1.65 22.39 33.89
N GLY A 32 -2.69 21.92 33.19
CA GLY A 32 -4.08 22.34 33.40
C GLY A 32 -4.44 23.70 32.77
N VAL A 33 -3.50 24.34 32.07
CA VAL A 33 -3.72 25.62 31.40
C VAL A 33 -3.97 25.39 29.91
N MET A 34 -4.99 26.04 29.36
CA MET A 34 -5.32 25.97 27.93
C MET A 34 -4.22 26.59 27.07
N SER A 35 -3.89 25.94 25.95
CA SER A 35 -3.02 26.47 24.90
C SER A 35 -3.72 26.40 23.55
N THR A 36 -3.47 27.38 22.68
CA THR A 36 -3.96 27.39 21.29
C THR A 36 -2.97 26.72 20.32
N SER A 37 -1.81 26.30 20.80
CA SER A 37 -0.76 25.63 20.03
C SER A 37 -0.25 24.36 20.75
N GLY A 38 0.36 23.46 19.99
CA GLY A 38 0.89 22.19 20.47
C GLY A 38 -0.11 21.03 20.43
N ALA A 39 0.39 19.80 20.56
CA ALA A 39 -0.37 18.56 20.45
C ALA A 39 -0.91 18.04 21.79
N MET A 40 -0.30 18.48 22.88
CA MET A 40 -0.57 17.94 24.21
C MET A 40 -1.98 18.29 24.69
N SER A 41 -2.65 17.30 25.28
CA SER A 41 -4.02 17.46 25.79
C SER A 41 -4.06 17.37 27.32
N TRP A 42 -3.15 18.10 27.96
CA TRP A 42 -3.01 18.24 29.40
C TRP A 42 -3.45 19.64 29.89
N GLY A 43 -4.36 20.27 29.15
CA GLY A 43 -4.89 21.60 29.42
C GLY A 43 -6.10 21.59 30.36
N ALA A 44 -6.87 22.69 30.32
CA ALA A 44 -8.11 22.83 31.08
C ALA A 44 -9.17 21.80 30.63
N PRO A 45 -10.19 21.50 31.46
CA PRO A 45 -11.32 20.66 31.06
C PRO A 45 -11.97 21.17 29.77
N LEU A 46 -12.34 20.25 28.88
CA LEU A 46 -13.08 20.58 27.66
C LEU A 46 -14.46 21.16 28.00
N SER A 47 -14.84 22.16 27.23
CA SER A 47 -16.18 22.75 27.22
C SER A 47 -16.93 22.32 25.96
N ALA A 48 -18.24 22.55 25.91
CA ALA A 48 -19.00 22.31 24.68
C ALA A 48 -18.51 23.14 23.48
N ALA A 49 -17.89 24.30 23.72
CA ALA A 49 -17.44 25.20 22.65
C ALA A 49 -16.15 24.74 21.96
N ASN A 50 -15.36 23.87 22.58
CA ASN A 50 -14.08 23.40 22.05
C ASN A 50 -13.94 21.88 22.08
N ASN A 51 -15.05 21.14 22.27
CA ASN A 51 -15.06 19.69 22.18
C ASN A 51 -15.58 19.25 20.81
N TYR A 52 -14.66 19.06 19.87
CA TYR A 52 -14.97 18.62 18.51
C TYR A 52 -15.11 17.09 18.39
N ASN A 53 -14.89 16.35 19.48
CA ASN A 53 -14.97 14.89 19.55
C ASN A 53 -14.17 14.16 18.44
N TYR A 54 -13.03 14.72 18.04
CA TYR A 54 -12.19 14.14 17.00
C TYR A 54 -11.81 12.68 17.29
N SER A 55 -11.86 11.83 16.29
CA SER A 55 -11.48 10.41 16.34
C SER A 55 -10.77 10.04 15.05
N PRO A 56 -9.50 9.56 15.08
CA PRO A 56 -8.84 9.11 13.86
C PRO A 56 -9.63 8.03 13.11
N ARG A 57 -10.42 7.23 13.83
CA ARG A 57 -11.27 6.18 13.25
C ARG A 57 -12.30 6.75 12.28
N ASP A 58 -12.94 7.85 12.66
CA ASP A 58 -14.13 8.37 11.98
C ASP A 58 -13.79 9.59 11.09
N ASP A 59 -12.77 10.36 11.48
CA ASP A 59 -12.42 11.63 10.82
C ASP A 59 -11.21 11.54 9.88
N TYR A 60 -10.36 10.50 10.03
CA TYR A 60 -9.13 10.37 9.24
C TYR A 60 -9.05 9.10 8.41
N PHE A 61 -9.28 7.94 9.01
CA PHE A 61 -9.28 6.68 8.29
C PHE A 61 -10.51 6.58 7.37
N GLN A 62 -10.34 5.85 6.27
CA GLN A 62 -11.42 5.49 5.36
C GLN A 62 -11.55 3.97 5.31
N THR A 63 -12.69 3.47 4.84
CA THR A 63 -12.81 2.05 4.49
C THR A 63 -11.90 1.74 3.31
N GLY A 64 -10.98 0.80 3.50
CA GLY A 64 -10.15 0.27 2.44
C GLY A 64 -10.95 -0.74 1.61
N ILE A 65 -10.65 -0.81 0.32
CA ILE A 65 -11.34 -1.69 -0.63
C ILE A 65 -10.27 -2.40 -1.45
N VAL A 66 -10.35 -3.73 -1.52
CA VAL A 66 -9.47 -4.56 -2.33
C VAL A 66 -10.33 -5.34 -3.31
N GLY A 67 -10.12 -5.11 -4.61
CA GLY A 67 -10.63 -5.96 -5.68
C GLY A 67 -9.54 -6.94 -6.11
N THR A 68 -9.91 -8.22 -6.25
CA THR A 68 -9.05 -9.25 -6.83
C THR A 68 -9.82 -9.97 -7.92
N GLU A 69 -9.34 -9.87 -9.16
CA GLU A 69 -9.91 -10.52 -10.32
C GLU A 69 -8.88 -11.46 -10.94
N SER A 70 -9.28 -12.66 -11.30
CA SER A 70 -8.40 -13.60 -11.97
C SER A 70 -9.13 -14.42 -13.01
N ILE A 71 -8.41 -14.76 -14.07
CA ILE A 71 -8.82 -15.67 -15.12
C ILE A 71 -7.70 -16.68 -15.33
N SER A 72 -8.05 -17.96 -15.41
CA SER A 72 -7.11 -19.02 -15.73
C SER A 72 -7.69 -20.01 -16.71
N LEU A 73 -6.86 -20.45 -17.64
CA LEU A 73 -7.15 -21.43 -18.65
C LEU A 73 -6.19 -22.61 -18.47
N SER A 74 -6.75 -23.81 -18.38
CA SER A 74 -6.01 -25.07 -18.44
C SER A 74 -6.52 -25.89 -19.62
N THR A 75 -5.62 -26.40 -20.46
CA THR A 75 -6.00 -27.28 -21.57
C THR A 75 -4.86 -28.23 -21.88
N GLY A 76 -5.18 -29.38 -22.46
CA GLY A 76 -4.14 -30.32 -22.82
C GLY A 76 -4.64 -31.71 -23.22
N THR A 77 -3.71 -32.51 -23.70
CA THR A 77 -3.82 -33.95 -23.92
C THR A 77 -2.89 -34.68 -22.94
N GLU A 78 -2.90 -36.00 -22.91
CA GLU A 78 -1.97 -36.79 -22.09
C GLU A 78 -0.49 -36.41 -22.32
N LYS A 79 -0.14 -35.91 -23.50
CA LYS A 79 1.23 -35.57 -23.90
C LYS A 79 1.57 -34.08 -23.79
N ASN A 80 0.59 -33.18 -23.69
CA ASN A 80 0.85 -31.75 -23.62
C ASN A 80 -0.18 -31.08 -22.73
N GLN A 81 0.26 -30.41 -21.68
CA GLN A 81 -0.57 -29.70 -20.72
C GLN A 81 -0.14 -28.24 -20.68
N THR A 82 -1.06 -27.33 -20.92
CA THR A 82 -0.85 -25.89 -20.93
C THR A 82 -1.73 -25.22 -19.89
N TYR A 83 -1.14 -24.32 -19.12
CA TYR A 83 -1.79 -23.44 -18.17
C TYR A 83 -1.44 -21.99 -18.49
N ALA A 84 -2.44 -21.11 -18.51
CA ALA A 84 -2.24 -19.68 -18.59
C ALA A 84 -3.14 -18.98 -17.58
N SER A 85 -2.64 -17.93 -16.93
CA SER A 85 -3.44 -17.11 -16.02
C SER A 85 -3.06 -15.65 -16.08
N ALA A 86 -4.05 -14.82 -15.78
CA ALA A 86 -3.87 -13.40 -15.49
C ALA A 86 -4.66 -13.08 -14.23
N ALA A 87 -4.08 -12.28 -13.33
CA ALA A 87 -4.80 -11.76 -12.19
C ALA A 87 -4.41 -10.31 -11.89
N ALA A 88 -5.40 -9.54 -11.45
CA ALA A 88 -5.27 -8.18 -10.99
C ALA A 88 -5.67 -8.10 -9.52
N VAL A 89 -4.92 -7.32 -8.75
CA VAL A 89 -5.28 -6.87 -7.42
C VAL A 89 -5.23 -5.36 -7.45
N ASN A 90 -6.35 -4.71 -7.14
CA ASN A 90 -6.46 -3.27 -7.04
C ASN A 90 -6.95 -2.90 -5.65
N SER A 91 -6.10 -2.23 -4.88
CA SER A 91 -6.32 -1.92 -3.48
C SER A 91 -6.23 -0.42 -3.20
N LYS A 92 -7.23 0.07 -2.48
CA LYS A 92 -7.24 1.36 -1.79
C LYS A 92 -7.17 1.08 -0.29
N GLY A 93 -6.16 1.62 0.39
CA GLY A 93 -5.93 1.38 1.81
C GLY A 93 -6.82 2.23 2.72
N ILE A 94 -6.77 1.91 4.02
CA ILE A 94 -7.49 2.66 5.07
C ILE A 94 -6.91 4.04 5.34
N VAL A 95 -5.64 4.26 5.01
CA VAL A 95 -4.99 5.58 5.05
C VAL A 95 -5.35 6.35 3.77
N PRO A 96 -5.74 7.63 3.83
CA PRO A 96 -6.03 8.40 2.63
C PRO A 96 -4.88 8.41 1.63
N ASN A 97 -5.21 8.28 0.34
CA ASN A 97 -4.25 8.21 -0.77
C ASN A 97 -3.19 7.09 -0.71
N ASN A 98 -3.36 6.08 0.14
CA ASN A 98 -2.60 4.83 0.10
C ASN A 98 -3.22 3.85 -0.91
N LYS A 99 -2.40 3.33 -1.83
CA LYS A 99 -2.86 2.43 -2.92
C LYS A 99 -1.84 1.34 -3.20
N TYR A 100 -2.34 0.17 -3.60
CA TYR A 100 -1.53 -0.96 -4.06
C TYR A 100 -2.18 -1.63 -5.26
N ASN A 101 -1.45 -1.77 -6.36
CA ASN A 101 -1.91 -2.45 -7.57
C ASN A 101 -0.91 -3.52 -7.95
N ARG A 102 -1.38 -4.72 -8.27
CA ARG A 102 -0.54 -5.81 -8.75
C ARG A 102 -1.21 -6.56 -9.89
N TYR A 103 -0.50 -6.73 -10.98
CA TYR A 103 -0.91 -7.50 -12.13
C TYR A 103 0.07 -8.65 -12.30
N ASN A 104 -0.44 -9.87 -12.39
CA ASN A 104 0.37 -11.04 -12.68
C ASN A 104 -0.13 -11.74 -13.94
N PHE A 105 0.82 -12.23 -14.72
CA PHE A 105 0.58 -13.03 -15.92
C PHE A 105 1.47 -14.24 -15.82
N THR A 106 0.93 -15.43 -16.02
CA THR A 106 1.70 -16.68 -15.97
C THR A 106 1.30 -17.58 -17.11
N VAL A 107 2.28 -18.19 -17.75
CA VAL A 107 2.10 -19.28 -18.71
C VAL A 107 3.00 -20.42 -18.28
N ARG A 108 2.49 -21.64 -18.33
CA ARG A 108 3.25 -22.86 -18.12
C ARG A 108 2.82 -23.89 -19.14
N ASN A 109 3.79 -24.61 -19.68
CA ASN A 109 3.55 -25.76 -20.54
C ASN A 109 4.42 -26.93 -20.09
N THR A 110 3.82 -28.10 -20.00
CA THR A 110 4.53 -29.37 -19.80
C THR A 110 4.20 -30.28 -20.97
N THR A 111 5.22 -30.71 -21.71
CA THR A 111 5.08 -31.60 -22.86
C THR A 111 5.92 -32.84 -22.67
N THR A 112 5.31 -33.99 -22.87
CA THR A 112 5.97 -35.30 -22.92
C THR A 112 6.00 -35.81 -24.36
N PHE A 113 7.16 -36.22 -24.83
CA PHE A 113 7.41 -36.68 -26.19
C PHE A 113 8.48 -37.77 -26.20
N LEU A 114 8.81 -38.30 -27.39
CA LEU A 114 9.72 -39.43 -27.57
C LEU A 114 9.26 -40.67 -26.77
N ASP A 115 8.04 -41.14 -27.04
CA ASP A 115 7.43 -42.31 -26.37
C ASP A 115 7.53 -42.27 -24.84
N ASP A 116 7.16 -41.13 -24.25
CA ASP A 116 7.22 -40.86 -22.81
C ASP A 116 8.61 -40.84 -22.18
N LYS A 117 9.66 -40.81 -23.01
CA LYS A 117 11.04 -40.72 -22.50
C LYS A 117 11.49 -39.30 -22.24
N MET A 118 10.92 -38.29 -22.89
CA MET A 118 11.32 -36.89 -22.70
C MET A 118 10.18 -36.04 -22.18
N THR A 119 10.44 -35.25 -21.14
CA THR A 119 9.50 -34.26 -20.61
C THR A 119 10.17 -32.89 -20.57
N LEU A 120 9.59 -31.94 -21.31
CA LEU A 120 9.92 -30.53 -21.28
C LEU A 120 8.90 -29.80 -20.41
N ASP A 121 9.36 -29.06 -19.41
CA ASP A 121 8.57 -28.15 -18.58
C ASP A 121 9.08 -26.74 -18.80
N PHE A 122 8.20 -25.85 -19.23
CA PHE A 122 8.50 -24.44 -19.47
C PHE A 122 7.51 -23.57 -18.70
N GLY A 123 8.01 -22.49 -18.12
CA GLY A 123 7.19 -21.53 -17.39
C GLY A 123 7.72 -20.12 -17.54
N ALA A 124 6.79 -19.18 -17.70
CA ALA A 124 7.05 -17.76 -17.74
C ALA A 124 6.04 -17.02 -16.87
N SER A 125 6.51 -16.07 -16.09
CA SER A 125 5.66 -15.19 -15.29
C SER A 125 6.15 -13.76 -15.37
N TYR A 126 5.21 -12.82 -15.43
CA TYR A 126 5.47 -11.39 -15.37
C TYR A 126 4.59 -10.76 -14.30
N ILE A 127 5.17 -9.88 -13.48
CA ILE A 127 4.51 -9.20 -12.39
C ILE A 127 4.80 -7.71 -12.53
N LEU A 128 3.73 -6.91 -12.65
CA LEU A 128 3.79 -5.46 -12.49
C LEU A 128 3.18 -5.12 -11.14
N GLN A 129 3.87 -4.30 -10.36
CA GLN A 129 3.41 -3.81 -9.08
C GLN A 129 3.59 -2.31 -9.01
N ASN A 130 2.57 -1.61 -8.53
CA ASN A 130 2.64 -0.19 -8.22
C ASN A 130 2.08 0.03 -6.82
N ASP A 131 2.86 0.67 -5.96
CA ASP A 131 2.41 1.06 -4.64
C ASP A 131 2.61 2.56 -4.41
N GLN A 132 1.71 3.15 -3.62
CA GLN A 132 1.72 4.57 -3.32
C GLN A 132 1.43 4.79 -1.84
N ASN A 133 2.29 5.60 -1.20
CA ASN A 133 2.17 6.07 0.17
C ASN A 133 1.96 4.92 1.16
N MET A 134 2.75 3.85 1.04
CA MET A 134 2.78 2.81 2.05
C MET A 134 3.16 3.43 3.40
N THR A 135 2.42 3.07 4.46
CA THR A 135 2.62 3.66 5.79
C THR A 135 4.03 3.38 6.29
N ASN A 136 4.73 4.43 6.72
CA ASN A 136 6.06 4.31 7.29
C ASN A 136 6.01 3.87 8.75
N GLN A 137 7.11 3.26 9.20
CA GLN A 137 7.39 3.11 10.62
C GLN A 137 8.03 4.39 11.17
N GLY A 138 7.90 4.61 12.48
CA GLY A 138 8.45 5.80 13.12
C GLY A 138 7.68 7.08 12.80
N THR A 139 8.32 8.23 12.97
CA THR A 139 7.67 9.54 12.90
C THR A 139 7.80 10.24 11.55
N TYR A 140 8.90 9.99 10.83
CA TYR A 140 9.25 10.69 9.60
C TYR A 140 8.30 10.37 8.45
N ASN A 141 7.72 11.43 7.85
CA ASN A 141 6.77 11.33 6.75
C ASN A 141 5.63 10.31 7.02
N ASN A 142 5.25 10.17 8.29
CA ASN A 142 4.20 9.27 8.73
C ASN A 142 2.94 10.08 9.07
N PRO A 143 1.86 9.94 8.27
CA PRO A 143 0.67 10.74 8.48
C PRO A 143 -0.10 10.30 9.74
N LEU A 144 0.22 9.14 10.31
CA LEU A 144 -0.40 8.66 11.55
C LEU A 144 0.02 9.47 12.77
N VAL A 145 1.21 10.07 12.79
CA VAL A 145 1.65 10.87 13.94
C VAL A 145 0.72 12.06 14.15
N GLY A 146 0.52 12.85 13.10
CA GLY A 146 -0.38 14.00 13.13
C GLY A 146 -1.84 13.63 13.36
N ALA A 147 -2.29 12.49 12.83
CA ALA A 147 -3.65 12.02 13.05
C ALA A 147 -3.87 11.59 14.50
N TYR A 148 -2.95 10.83 15.10
CA TYR A 148 -3.15 10.33 16.47
C TYR A 148 -2.91 11.40 17.54
N LEU A 149 -2.01 12.34 17.29
CA LEU A 149 -1.64 13.38 18.24
C LEU A 149 -2.36 14.70 17.98
N PHE A 150 -3.42 14.69 17.18
CA PHE A 150 -4.19 15.90 16.94
C PHE A 150 -4.79 16.44 18.25
N PRO A 151 -4.67 17.76 18.52
CA PRO A 151 -5.06 18.31 19.80
C PRO A 151 -6.57 18.19 20.05
N ARG A 152 -6.98 17.75 21.26
CA ARG A 152 -8.39 17.42 21.54
C ARG A 152 -9.34 18.62 21.51
N SER A 153 -8.84 19.85 21.64
CA SER A 153 -9.69 21.05 21.61
C SER A 153 -9.72 21.78 20.26
N ASN A 154 -9.19 21.16 19.20
CA ASN A 154 -9.08 21.76 17.87
C ASN A 154 -10.07 21.09 16.90
N ASP A 155 -10.50 21.85 15.90
CA ASP A 155 -11.37 21.35 14.84
C ASP A 155 -10.53 20.63 13.77
N TRP A 156 -10.81 19.35 13.52
CA TRP A 156 -10.12 18.58 12.48
C TRP A 156 -10.43 19.09 11.08
N SER A 157 -11.61 19.67 10.87
CA SER A 157 -12.00 20.19 9.56
C SER A 157 -11.11 21.36 9.11
N ASP A 158 -10.54 22.14 10.04
CA ASP A 158 -9.62 23.24 9.75
C ASP A 158 -8.37 22.78 8.99
N ILE A 159 -7.90 21.56 9.26
CA ILE A 159 -6.68 21.00 8.67
C ILE A 159 -6.95 20.09 7.46
N SER A 160 -8.22 19.81 7.15
CA SER A 160 -8.61 19.04 5.97
C SER A 160 -8.16 19.70 4.66
N MET A 161 -8.24 21.04 4.62
CA MET A 161 -7.57 21.85 3.61
C MET A 161 -6.10 22.05 4.02
N TYR A 162 -5.31 21.03 3.71
CA TYR A 162 -3.94 20.85 4.18
C TYR A 162 -2.90 21.82 3.61
N GLU A 163 -3.33 22.71 2.73
CA GLU A 163 -2.48 23.72 2.12
C GLU A 163 -3.21 25.05 1.97
N ARG A 164 -2.44 26.13 2.06
CA ARG A 164 -2.91 27.51 1.85
C ARG A 164 -1.95 28.21 0.91
N TYR A 165 -2.48 29.09 0.07
CA TYR A 165 -1.66 29.87 -0.85
C TYR A 165 -0.88 30.94 -0.09
N ASP A 166 0.45 30.94 -0.23
CA ASP A 166 1.32 31.98 0.28
C ASP A 166 1.61 32.99 -0.84
N ALA A 167 1.04 34.19 -0.73
CA ALA A 167 1.19 35.24 -1.73
C ALA A 167 2.62 35.78 -1.85
N ALA A 168 3.40 35.74 -0.77
CA ALA A 168 4.79 36.20 -0.77
C ALA A 168 5.70 35.21 -1.50
N ARG A 169 5.50 33.92 -1.26
CA ARG A 169 6.27 32.84 -1.91
C ARG A 169 5.71 32.42 -3.27
N LYS A 170 4.49 32.82 -3.59
CA LYS A 170 3.74 32.45 -4.81
C LYS A 170 3.57 30.94 -4.99
N ILE A 171 3.43 30.22 -3.88
CA ILE A 171 3.27 28.77 -3.83
C ILE A 171 2.23 28.38 -2.79
N TYR A 172 1.64 27.19 -2.92
CA TYR A 172 0.88 26.60 -1.83
C TYR A 172 1.83 26.03 -0.78
N THR A 173 1.58 26.39 0.47
CA THR A 173 2.33 25.92 1.64
C THR A 173 1.46 25.06 2.52
N GLN A 174 2.07 24.10 3.20
CA GLN A 174 1.44 23.27 4.21
C GLN A 174 0.73 24.13 5.26
N TYR A 175 -0.52 23.76 5.58
CA TYR A 175 -1.24 24.31 6.71
C TYR A 175 -1.26 23.30 7.86
N TRP A 176 -0.43 23.57 8.86
CA TRP A 176 -0.33 22.76 10.07
C TRP A 176 -0.11 23.65 11.31
N PRO A 177 -1.18 24.14 11.95
CA PRO A 177 -1.08 25.10 13.06
C PRO A 177 -0.60 24.47 14.37
N VAL A 178 -0.56 23.13 14.45
CA VAL A 178 -0.24 22.40 15.68
C VAL A 178 1.26 22.46 16.01
N GLY A 179 2.12 22.60 14.99
CA GLY A 179 3.59 22.53 15.15
C GLY A 179 4.13 21.11 15.00
N ASP A 180 5.46 20.98 14.95
CA ASP A 180 6.14 19.68 14.77
C ASP A 180 6.26 18.87 16.07
N GLU A 181 6.14 19.53 17.23
CA GLU A 181 6.23 18.98 18.59
C GLU A 181 7.48 18.11 18.84
N GLY A 182 8.59 18.38 18.14
CA GLY A 182 9.80 17.55 18.18
C GLY A 182 9.61 16.15 17.60
N MET A 183 8.47 15.87 16.99
CA MET A 183 8.10 14.59 16.37
C MET A 183 8.04 14.69 14.85
N VAL A 184 8.56 15.77 14.28
CA VAL A 184 8.56 16.03 12.83
C VAL A 184 7.13 16.02 12.27
N MET A 185 6.17 16.38 13.13
CA MET A 185 4.76 16.26 12.85
C MET A 185 4.35 17.24 11.75
N GLN A 186 3.52 16.74 10.86
CA GLN A 186 3.02 17.45 9.69
C GLN A 186 1.53 17.16 9.55
N ASN A 187 0.85 17.96 8.74
CA ASN A 187 -0.52 17.72 8.38
C ASN A 187 -0.63 16.32 7.72
N PRO A 188 -1.47 15.41 8.23
CA PRO A 188 -1.62 14.07 7.69
C PRO A 188 -2.01 14.06 6.21
N TYR A 189 -2.87 14.99 5.78
CA TYR A 189 -3.25 15.12 4.38
C TYR A 189 -2.15 15.75 3.52
N TRP A 190 -1.30 16.63 4.06
CA TRP A 190 -0.11 17.10 3.33
C TRP A 190 0.83 15.93 3.05
N ILE A 191 1.08 15.06 4.04
CA ILE A 191 1.88 13.85 3.81
C ILE A 191 1.21 12.96 2.75
N ASN A 192 -0.11 12.76 2.85
CA ASN A 192 -0.84 11.89 1.93
C ASN A 192 -0.87 12.42 0.49
N TYR A 193 -0.94 13.73 0.25
CA TYR A 193 -1.17 14.27 -1.10
C TYR A 193 0.01 15.06 -1.68
N ARG A 194 0.94 15.53 -0.84
CA ARG A 194 2.13 16.28 -1.26
C ARG A 194 3.42 15.49 -1.02
N ASN A 195 3.54 14.67 0.03
CA ASN A 195 4.73 13.82 0.23
C ASN A 195 4.56 12.46 -0.46
N LEU A 196 4.43 12.47 -1.79
CA LEU A 196 4.12 11.26 -2.55
C LEU A 196 5.31 10.32 -2.62
N ARG A 197 5.12 9.10 -2.12
CA ARG A 197 6.08 8.01 -2.19
C ARG A 197 5.51 6.94 -3.11
N GLN A 198 6.13 6.76 -4.26
CA GLN A 198 5.66 5.88 -5.31
C GLN A 198 6.72 4.85 -5.61
N ASN A 199 6.31 3.61 -5.75
CA ASN A 199 7.20 2.52 -6.10
C ASN A 199 6.60 1.76 -7.27
N LYS A 200 7.39 1.53 -8.31
CA LYS A 200 7.02 0.74 -9.48
C LYS A 200 7.98 -0.42 -9.62
N LYS A 201 7.44 -1.63 -9.70
CA LYS A 201 8.24 -2.84 -9.80
C LYS A 201 7.78 -3.70 -10.95
N ASP A 202 8.74 -4.07 -11.80
CA ASP A 202 8.58 -5.00 -12.90
C ASP A 202 9.43 -6.22 -12.61
N ARG A 203 8.83 -7.41 -12.59
CA ARG A 203 9.55 -8.67 -12.39
C ARG A 203 9.15 -9.69 -13.44
N TYR A 204 10.13 -10.24 -14.13
CA TYR A 204 9.93 -11.37 -15.03
C TYR A 204 10.73 -12.57 -14.54
N MET A 205 10.10 -13.74 -14.67
CA MET A 205 10.66 -15.02 -14.25
C MET A 205 10.46 -16.01 -15.38
N LEU A 206 11.54 -16.66 -15.80
CA LEU A 206 11.53 -17.70 -16.83
C LEU A 206 12.14 -18.96 -16.24
N ASN A 207 11.55 -20.11 -16.54
CA ASN A 207 12.12 -21.40 -16.21
C ASN A 207 11.91 -22.37 -17.38
N ALA A 208 12.90 -23.24 -17.55
CA ALA A 208 12.82 -24.35 -18.49
C ALA A 208 13.53 -25.55 -17.89
N GLY A 209 12.94 -26.72 -18.02
CA GLY A 209 13.49 -27.98 -17.56
C GLY A 209 13.26 -29.07 -18.58
N LEU A 210 14.30 -29.84 -18.86
CA LEU A 210 14.20 -31.02 -19.72
C LEU A 210 14.61 -32.25 -18.91
N SER A 211 13.78 -33.28 -18.94
CA SER A 211 14.08 -34.58 -18.34
C SER A 211 14.07 -35.65 -19.41
N TYR A 212 15.05 -36.55 -19.38
CA TYR A 212 15.16 -37.67 -20.30
C TYR A 212 15.36 -38.99 -19.53
N LYS A 213 14.46 -39.93 -19.78
CA LYS A 213 14.47 -41.29 -19.27
C LYS A 213 15.37 -42.15 -20.17
N ILE A 214 16.62 -42.33 -19.76
CA ILE A 214 17.62 -43.09 -20.49
C ILE A 214 17.33 -44.60 -20.37
N LEU A 215 17.02 -45.06 -19.16
CA LEU A 215 16.63 -46.43 -18.83
C LEU A 215 15.38 -46.41 -17.95
N ASP A 216 14.73 -47.56 -17.74
CA ASP A 216 13.51 -47.63 -16.93
C ASP A 216 13.67 -47.14 -15.49
N TRP A 217 14.90 -47.20 -14.98
CA TRP A 217 15.29 -46.78 -13.64
C TRP A 217 16.15 -45.49 -13.61
N LEU A 218 16.55 -44.95 -14.77
CA LEU A 218 17.47 -43.82 -14.86
C LEU A 218 16.91 -42.67 -15.68
N THR A 219 16.72 -41.52 -15.02
CA THR A 219 16.33 -40.25 -15.65
C THR A 219 17.38 -39.20 -15.36
N VAL A 220 17.78 -38.45 -16.39
CA VAL A 220 18.65 -37.27 -16.26
C VAL A 220 17.82 -36.02 -16.53
N SER A 221 18.00 -34.99 -15.71
CA SER A 221 17.27 -33.73 -15.84
C SER A 221 18.21 -32.53 -15.80
N GLY A 222 18.00 -31.58 -16.71
CA GLY A 222 18.61 -30.25 -16.69
C GLY A 222 17.54 -29.20 -16.47
N ARG A 223 17.83 -28.15 -15.68
CA ARG A 223 16.92 -27.03 -15.44
C ARG A 223 17.68 -25.71 -15.47
N VAL A 224 17.06 -24.70 -16.05
CA VAL A 224 17.54 -23.31 -16.06
C VAL A 224 16.43 -22.39 -15.57
N ARG A 225 16.81 -21.37 -14.80
CA ARG A 225 15.89 -20.35 -14.31
C ARG A 225 16.52 -18.98 -14.40
N LEU A 226 15.72 -18.01 -14.81
CA LEU A 226 16.05 -16.59 -14.80
C LEU A 226 14.99 -15.85 -13.99
N ASP A 227 15.41 -14.92 -13.15
CA ASP A 227 14.55 -14.10 -12.31
C ASP A 227 15.18 -12.71 -12.22
N ASN A 228 14.50 -11.71 -12.77
CA ASN A 228 14.99 -10.34 -12.73
C ASN A 228 13.87 -9.40 -12.29
N SER A 229 14.24 -8.39 -11.50
CA SER A 229 13.32 -7.37 -11.00
C SER A 229 13.94 -5.99 -11.18
N ASN A 230 13.22 -5.07 -11.80
CA ASN A 230 13.52 -3.65 -11.75
C ASN A 230 12.58 -2.96 -10.75
N ASN A 231 13.10 -2.00 -9.99
CA ASN A 231 12.31 -1.27 -9.00
C ASN A 231 12.66 0.21 -9.03
N ASP A 232 11.70 1.03 -9.47
CA ASP A 232 11.83 2.47 -9.54
C ASP A 232 11.06 3.09 -8.37
N TYR A 233 11.82 3.62 -7.42
CA TYR A 233 11.28 4.35 -6.28
C TYR A 233 11.37 5.86 -6.53
N THR A 234 10.27 6.57 -6.32
CA THR A 234 10.16 8.02 -6.49
C THR A 234 9.55 8.64 -5.25
N GLU A 235 10.27 9.58 -4.65
CA GLU A 235 9.74 10.45 -3.60
C GLU A 235 9.58 11.86 -4.13
N LYS A 236 8.44 12.47 -3.81
CA LYS A 236 8.16 13.87 -4.11
C LYS A 236 7.96 14.59 -2.79
N PHE A 237 8.80 15.59 -2.55
CA PHE A 237 8.64 16.52 -1.43
C PHE A 237 8.35 17.89 -1.99
N TYR A 238 7.25 18.50 -1.56
CA TYR A 238 6.87 19.84 -2.01
C TYR A 238 7.58 20.87 -1.12
N ALA A 239 7.73 22.11 -1.61
CA ALA A 239 8.65 23.10 -1.06
C ALA A 239 8.43 23.53 0.42
N SER A 240 7.32 23.14 1.06
CA SER A 240 7.05 23.40 2.48
C SER A 240 6.91 22.13 3.33
N THR A 241 7.33 20.99 2.78
CA THR A 241 7.50 19.75 3.53
C THR A 241 8.61 19.92 4.56
N ASN A 242 8.40 19.37 5.75
CA ASN A 242 9.45 19.30 6.77
C ASN A 242 10.66 18.52 6.23
N THR A 243 11.86 19.10 6.33
CA THR A 243 13.10 18.57 5.76
C THR A 243 13.94 17.75 6.74
N GLN A 244 13.52 17.64 8.00
CA GLN A 244 14.15 16.74 8.95
C GLN A 244 13.78 15.29 8.59
N LEU A 245 14.80 14.50 8.29
CA LEU A 245 14.74 13.08 7.93
C LEU A 245 15.35 12.22 9.02
#